data_AF-A0A8S9Y4X1-F1
#
_entry.id   AF-A0A8S9Y4X1-F1
#
_cell.length_a   1.000
_cell.length_b   1.000
_cell.length_c   1.000
_cell.angle_alpha   90.00
_cell.angle_beta   90.00
_cell.angle_gamma   90.00
#
_symmetry.space_group_name_H-M   'P 1'
#
loop_
_entity.id
_entity.type
_entity.pdbx_description
1 polymer ?
#
loop_
_entity_poly.entity_id
_entity_poly.type
_entity_poly.pdbx_seq_one_letter_code
_entity_poly.pdbx_strand_id
1 'polypeptide(L)'
;MTQLRISRYKVITCQAKTKKRLRIMWSEGEEDDISDGELMDLSELVQGILSSEGVTLKEKAESSEAIPDLPRRPRASQVDVYPQLHNGPLAIPKDKWDDLQSLKPCLPKESWNFYDNLPHQSESIRKAKRESKKPQRKD
;
A
#
# COMPACT_ATOMS: atom_id res chain seq x y z
N MET A 1 21.65 21.31 5.79
CA MET A 1 20.60 20.48 6.40
C MET A 1 19.36 20.62 5.55
N THR A 2 18.94 19.56 4.87
CA THR A 2 17.68 19.54 4.11
C THR A 2 16.69 18.69 4.90
N GLN A 3 15.57 19.29 5.32
CA GLN A 3 14.51 18.57 6.04
C GLN A 3 13.44 18.13 5.03
N LEU A 4 13.06 16.86 5.08
CA LEU A 4 11.91 16.34 4.36
C LEU A 4 10.80 16.08 5.39
N ARG A 5 9.68 16.80 5.27
CA ARG A 5 8.49 16.58 6.11
C ARG A 5 7.61 15.54 5.44
N ILE A 6 7.33 14.44 6.14
CA ILE A 6 6.35 13.44 5.72
C ILE A 6 5.34 13.34 6.85
N SER A 7 4.16 13.93 6.64
CA SER A 7 3.04 14.01 7.59
C SER A 7 3.28 14.91 8.82
N ARG A 8 2.19 15.42 9.40
CA ARG A 8 2.15 16.45 10.47
C ARG A 8 2.97 16.10 11.73
N TYR A 9 3.35 14.84 11.91
CA TYR A 9 3.94 14.34 13.16
C TYR A 9 5.32 13.68 13.02
N LYS A 10 5.92 13.62 11.81
CA LYS A 10 7.25 12.99 11.63
C LYS A 10 8.19 13.88 10.84
N VAL A 11 9.20 14.41 11.55
CA VAL A 11 10.30 15.18 10.97
C VAL A 11 11.52 14.27 10.86
N ILE A 12 12.01 14.05 9.64
CA ILE A 12 13.27 13.34 9.41
C ILE A 12 14.35 14.37 9.13
N THR A 13 15.38 14.42 9.99
CA THR A 13 16.55 15.27 9.77
C THR A 13 17.65 14.49 9.06
N CYS A 14 17.98 14.87 7.83
CA CYS A 14 19.04 14.25 7.04
C CYS A 14 20.35 15.05 7.16
N GLN A 15 21.41 14.39 7.64
CA GLN A 15 22.79 14.90 7.60
C GLN A 15 23.51 14.25 6.42
N ALA A 16 23.89 15.04 5.41
CA ALA A 16 24.63 14.56 4.26
C ALA A 16 26.11 14.38 4.63
N LYS A 17 26.55 13.13 4.79
CA LYS A 17 27.98 12.78 4.77
C LYS A 17 28.22 11.77 3.64
N THR A 18 28.92 12.26 2.61
CA THR A 18 29.65 11.51 1.57
C THR A 18 29.10 10.13 1.16
N LYS A 19 28.35 10.14 0.05
CA LYS A 19 28.08 9.12 -1.00
C LYS A 19 27.89 7.61 -0.68
N LYS A 20 28.02 7.07 0.54
CA LYS A 20 27.90 5.61 0.72
C LYS A 20 27.08 5.08 1.89
N ARG A 21 26.58 5.89 2.83
CA ARG A 21 25.67 5.40 3.89
C ARG A 21 24.76 6.52 4.38
N LEU A 22 23.46 6.42 4.13
CA LEU A 22 22.46 7.18 4.87
C LEU A 22 22.28 6.49 6.23
N ARG A 23 22.52 7.20 7.33
CA ARG A 23 22.13 6.78 8.68
C ARG A 23 20.80 7.43 9.00
N ILE A 24 19.72 6.65 9.00
CA ILE A 24 18.41 7.11 9.46
C ILE A 24 18.43 7.00 10.98
N MET A 25 18.27 8.13 11.67
CA MET A 25 18.05 8.18 13.10
C MET A 25 16.56 8.35 13.33
N TRP A 26 15.97 7.41 14.06
CA TRP A 26 14.62 7.56 14.58
C TRP A 26 14.75 8.22 15.95
N SER A 27 14.14 9.39 16.13
CA SER A 27 13.91 9.94 17.45
C SER A 27 12.59 9.37 17.94
N GLU A 28 12.63 8.61 19.02
CA GLU A 28 11.43 8.25 19.77
C GLU A 28 10.96 9.52 20.47
N GLY A 29 9.82 10.04 20.03
CA GLY A 29 9.09 11.06 20.76
C GLY A 29 8.45 10.43 21.98
N GLU A 30 8.45 11.19 23.07
CA GLU A 30 7.83 10.94 24.36
C GLU A 30 6.43 10.31 24.21
N GLU A 31 6.17 9.26 24.99
CA GLU A 31 4.85 8.62 25.07
C GLU A 31 3.91 9.59 25.78
N ASP A 32 3.22 10.43 25.01
CA ASP A 32 2.01 11.09 25.50
C ASP A 32 0.97 10.00 25.76
N ASP A 33 0.53 9.88 27.02
CA ASP A 33 -0.61 9.06 27.40
C ASP A 33 -1.76 9.36 26.44
N ILE A 34 -2.19 8.34 25.69
CA ILE A 34 -3.33 8.44 24.78
C ILE A 34 -4.56 8.60 25.67
N SER A 35 -4.93 9.85 25.93
CA SER A 35 -6.21 10.21 26.51
C SER A 35 -7.32 9.58 25.69
N ASP A 36 -8.20 8.85 26.37
CA ASP A 36 -9.39 8.19 25.84
C ASP A 36 -10.27 9.24 25.12
N GLY A 37 -10.02 9.41 23.82
CA GLY A 37 -10.76 10.36 23.00
C GLY A 37 -12.20 9.91 22.89
N GLU A 38 -13.09 10.67 23.51
CA GLU A 38 -14.54 10.53 23.44
C GLU A 38 -14.96 10.38 21.97
N LEU A 39 -15.66 9.29 21.67
CA LEU A 39 -16.14 8.94 20.33
C LEU A 39 -17.12 10.02 19.88
N MET A 40 -16.71 10.95 19.01
CA MET A 40 -17.61 11.96 18.45
C MET A 40 -18.80 11.28 17.75
N ASP A 41 -20.01 11.61 18.21
CA ASP A 41 -21.26 11.13 17.62
C ASP A 41 -21.41 11.70 16.20
N LEU A 42 -21.57 10.82 15.21
CA LEU A 42 -21.68 11.17 13.79
C LEU A 42 -22.90 12.06 13.49
N SER A 43 -23.86 12.14 14.42
CA SER A 43 -25.04 12.99 14.30
C SER A 43 -24.71 14.49 14.36
N GLU A 44 -23.72 14.90 15.16
CA GLU A 44 -23.32 16.30 15.32
C GLU A 44 -22.54 16.83 14.10
N LEU A 45 -21.76 15.96 13.45
CA LEU A 45 -21.01 16.31 12.24
C LEU A 45 -21.94 16.68 11.07
N VAL A 46 -23.07 15.97 10.94
CA VAL A 46 -24.07 16.25 9.90
C VAL A 46 -24.78 17.58 10.16
N GLN A 47 -25.03 17.92 11.43
CA GLN A 47 -25.66 19.20 11.80
C GLN A 47 -24.72 20.40 11.61
N GLY A 48 -23.42 20.22 11.85
CA GLY A 48 -22.40 21.25 11.61
C GLY A 48 -22.30 21.67 10.14
N ILE A 49 -22.38 20.70 9.22
CA ILE A 49 -22.33 20.97 7.76
C ILE A 49 -23.56 21.77 7.30
N LEU A 50 -24.73 21.52 7.89
CA LEU A 50 -25.96 22.22 7.52
C LEU A 50 -26.07 23.63 8.11
N SER A 51 -25.28 23.96 9.14
CA SER A 51 -25.39 25.24 9.85
C SER A 51 -24.33 26.29 9.48
N SER A 52 -23.19 25.91 8.89
CA SER A 52 -22.09 26.86 8.65
C SER A 52 -22.12 27.57 7.29
N GLU A 53 -23.03 27.19 6.40
CA GLU A 53 -23.23 27.89 5.15
C GLU A 53 -24.70 28.24 5.02
N GLY A 54 -25.02 29.53 4.98
CA GLY A 54 -26.34 30.05 4.68
C GLY A 54 -26.76 29.73 3.24
N VAL A 55 -26.90 28.45 2.92
CA VAL A 55 -27.42 27.96 1.66
C VAL A 55 -28.93 27.91 1.81
N THR A 56 -29.57 29.07 1.66
CA THR A 56 -30.97 29.09 1.28
C THR A 56 -31.08 28.39 -0.06
N LEU A 57 -31.67 27.18 -0.08
CA LEU A 57 -32.09 26.51 -1.30
C LEU A 57 -33.21 27.35 -1.92
N LYS A 58 -32.84 28.35 -2.73
CA LYS A 58 -33.77 28.95 -3.68
C LYS A 58 -34.05 27.86 -4.72
N GLU A 59 -35.25 27.27 -4.65
CA GLU A 59 -35.84 26.61 -5.80
C GLU A 59 -35.91 27.61 -6.95
N LYS A 60 -34.92 27.54 -7.84
CA LYS A 60 -35.06 28.03 -9.19
C LYS A 60 -34.38 27.05 -10.14
N ALA A 61 -35.03 25.91 -10.32
CA ALA A 61 -34.78 25.03 -11.44
C ALA A 61 -35.50 25.58 -12.68
N GLU A 62 -35.01 26.71 -13.19
CA GLU A 62 -35.27 27.11 -14.58
C GLU A 62 -33.91 27.18 -15.28
N SER A 63 -33.44 26.01 -15.69
CA SER A 63 -32.43 25.86 -16.72
C SER A 63 -32.93 24.75 -17.64
N SER A 64 -33.70 25.15 -18.66
CA SER A 64 -34.03 24.30 -19.81
C SER A 64 -32.92 24.37 -20.86
N GLU A 65 -31.66 24.44 -20.42
CA GLU A 65 -30.54 24.34 -21.34
C GLU A 65 -30.27 22.86 -21.55
N ALA A 66 -30.76 22.34 -22.68
CA ALA A 66 -30.58 20.94 -23.06
C ALA A 66 -29.10 20.61 -23.03
N ILE A 67 -28.69 19.79 -22.05
CA ILE A 67 -27.30 19.35 -21.92
C ILE A 67 -26.95 18.62 -23.22
N PRO A 68 -25.91 19.06 -23.96
CA PRO A 68 -25.52 18.39 -25.19
C PRO A 68 -25.10 16.95 -24.87
N ASP A 69 -25.61 16.00 -25.66
CA ASP A 69 -25.28 14.58 -25.53
C ASP A 69 -23.75 14.42 -25.56
N LEU A 70 -23.19 13.78 -24.53
CA LEU A 70 -21.77 13.46 -24.50
C LEU A 70 -21.42 12.59 -25.72
N PRO A 71 -20.25 12.79 -26.33
CA PRO A 71 -19.83 11.98 -27.47
C PRO A 71 -19.91 10.49 -27.11
N ARG A 72 -20.72 9.74 -27.87
CA ARG A 72 -20.91 8.32 -27.63
C ARG A 72 -19.66 7.57 -28.07
N ARG A 73 -19.14 6.71 -27.19
CA ARG A 73 -18.08 5.77 -27.54
C ARG A 73 -18.57 4.91 -28.71
N PRO A 74 -17.82 4.80 -29.83
CA PRO A 74 -18.18 3.91 -30.93
C PRO A 74 -18.36 2.48 -30.39
N ARG A 75 -19.44 1.81 -30.82
CA ARG A 75 -19.81 0.47 -30.31
C ARG A 75 -18.75 -0.60 -30.58
N ALA A 76 -17.90 -0.37 -31.57
CA ALA A 76 -16.74 -1.20 -31.85
C ALA A 76 -15.48 -0.52 -31.31
N SER A 77 -15.15 -0.74 -30.04
CA SER A 77 -13.76 -0.64 -29.63
C SER A 77 -13.02 -1.81 -30.25
N GLN A 78 -11.91 -1.56 -30.96
CA GLN A 78 -10.96 -2.63 -31.22
C GLN A 78 -10.67 -3.32 -29.89
N VAL A 79 -10.80 -4.64 -29.85
CA VAL A 79 -10.32 -5.43 -28.73
C VAL A 79 -8.81 -5.33 -28.84
N ASP A 80 -8.23 -4.31 -28.20
CA ASP A 80 -6.80 -4.29 -27.96
C ASP A 80 -6.49 -5.61 -27.25
N VAL A 81 -5.81 -6.50 -27.96
CA VAL A 81 -5.40 -7.79 -27.40
C VAL A 81 -4.41 -7.43 -26.30
N TYR A 82 -4.91 -7.41 -25.07
CA TYR A 82 -4.09 -7.08 -23.91
C TYR A 82 -2.94 -8.09 -23.86
N PRO A 83 -1.67 -7.64 -23.82
CA PRO A 83 -0.56 -8.57 -23.80
C PRO A 83 -0.69 -9.50 -22.59
N GLN A 84 -0.57 -10.80 -22.82
CA GLN A 84 -0.50 -11.77 -21.73
C GLN A 84 0.74 -11.46 -20.89
N LEU A 85 0.53 -10.90 -19.70
CA LEU A 85 1.61 -10.51 -18.81
C LEU A 85 2.38 -11.75 -18.31
N HIS A 86 1.65 -12.81 -17.96
CA HIS A 86 2.19 -14.08 -17.49
C HIS A 86 1.31 -15.25 -17.97
N ASN A 87 1.95 -16.40 -18.26
CA ASN A 87 1.26 -17.63 -18.70
C ASN A 87 0.67 -18.46 -17.54
N GLY A 88 0.72 -17.93 -16.31
CA GLY A 88 0.23 -18.62 -15.12
C GLY A 88 0.81 -18.04 -13.82
N PRO A 89 0.52 -18.69 -12.67
CA PRO A 89 1.04 -18.27 -11.38
C PRO A 89 2.57 -18.39 -11.35
N LEU A 90 3.24 -17.29 -11.01
CA LEU A 90 4.70 -17.30 -10.83
C LEU A 90 5.07 -18.01 -9.52
N ALA A 91 6.12 -18.82 -9.57
CA ALA A 91 6.66 -19.46 -8.38
C ALA A 91 7.24 -18.41 -7.42
N ILE A 92 6.82 -18.43 -6.16
CA ILE A 92 7.36 -17.54 -5.14
C ILE A 92 8.76 -18.00 -4.68
N PRO A 93 9.62 -17.08 -4.21
CA PRO A 93 10.89 -17.45 -3.60
C PRO A 93 10.72 -18.40 -2.42
N LYS A 94 11.63 -19.37 -2.25
CA LYS A 94 11.58 -20.33 -1.14
C LYS A 94 11.52 -19.65 0.22
N ASP A 95 12.32 -18.60 0.40
CA ASP A 95 12.37 -17.82 1.65
C ASP A 95 10.99 -17.26 2.03
N LYS A 96 10.22 -16.75 1.05
CA LYS A 96 8.86 -16.24 1.30
C LYS A 96 7.87 -17.35 1.59
N TRP A 97 8.02 -18.50 0.93
CA TRP A 97 7.18 -19.65 1.20
C TRP A 97 7.40 -20.15 2.64
N ASP A 98 8.65 -20.26 3.10
CA ASP A 98 8.98 -20.65 4.48
C ASP A 98 8.37 -19.67 5.50
N ASP A 99 8.45 -18.36 5.23
CA ASP A 99 7.81 -17.33 6.07
C ASP A 99 6.28 -17.54 6.13
N LEU A 100 5.61 -17.84 5.01
CA LEU A 100 4.18 -18.14 4.99
C LEU A 100 3.83 -19.42 5.76
N GLN A 101 4.65 -20.46 5.66
CA GLN A 101 4.44 -21.69 6.44
C GLN A 101 4.55 -21.43 7.94
N SER A 102 5.46 -20.54 8.36
CA SER A 102 5.61 -20.16 9.77
C SER A 102 4.37 -19.47 10.36
N LEU A 103 3.56 -18.83 9.51
CA LEU A 103 2.33 -18.14 9.91
C LEU A 103 1.09 -19.04 9.95
N LYS A 104 1.15 -20.25 9.36
CA LYS A 104 0.01 -21.18 9.34
C LYS A 104 -0.61 -21.50 10.70
N PRO A 105 0.15 -21.63 11.81
CA PRO A 105 -0.43 -21.88 13.12
C PRO A 105 -1.40 -20.79 13.60
N CYS A 106 -1.25 -19.57 13.09
CA CYS A 106 -2.11 -18.44 13.42
C CYS A 106 -3.36 -18.33 12.51
N LEU A 107 -3.48 -19.20 11.50
CA LEU A 107 -4.55 -19.17 10.51
C LEU A 107 -5.51 -20.36 10.70
N PRO A 108 -6.78 -20.21 10.28
CA PRO A 108 -7.75 -21.31 10.27
C PRO A 108 -7.23 -22.52 9.48
N LYS A 109 -7.49 -23.73 9.98
CA LYS A 109 -6.98 -24.99 9.38
C LYS A 109 -7.49 -25.20 7.96
N GLU A 110 -8.67 -24.70 7.67
CA GLU A 110 -9.34 -24.76 6.36
C GLU A 110 -8.52 -24.02 5.29
N SER A 111 -7.75 -23.00 5.68
CA SER A 111 -6.91 -22.23 4.77
C SER A 111 -5.54 -22.87 4.52
N TRP A 112 -5.14 -23.90 5.28
CA TRP A 112 -3.80 -24.47 5.21
C TRP A 112 -3.49 -25.07 3.84
N ASN A 113 -4.48 -25.72 3.22
CA ASN A 113 -4.35 -26.33 1.90
C ASN A 113 -3.98 -25.30 0.81
N PHE A 114 -4.41 -24.04 0.96
CA PHE A 114 -4.00 -22.99 0.04
C PHE A 114 -2.49 -22.74 0.09
N TYR A 115 -1.91 -22.63 1.29
CA TYR A 115 -0.49 -22.35 1.47
C TYR A 115 0.42 -23.53 1.14
N ASP A 116 -0.06 -24.77 1.34
CA ASP A 116 0.70 -25.98 1.02
C ASP A 116 0.95 -26.15 -0.48
N ASN A 117 -0.02 -25.75 -1.29
CA ASN A 117 0.02 -25.95 -2.75
C ASN A 117 0.55 -24.73 -3.53
N LEU A 118 1.11 -23.72 -2.85
CA LEU A 118 1.67 -22.55 -3.53
C LEU A 118 2.93 -22.94 -4.35
N PRO A 119 2.98 -22.60 -5.65
CA PRO A 119 4.17 -22.83 -6.47
C PRO A 119 5.34 -22.01 -5.91
N HIS A 120 6.47 -22.66 -5.66
CA HIS A 120 7.63 -22.01 -5.08
C HIS A 120 8.94 -22.56 -5.63
N GLN A 121 9.99 -21.77 -5.54
CA GLN A 121 11.34 -22.15 -5.95
C GLN A 121 11.92 -23.19 -4.98
N SER A 122 12.77 -24.09 -5.48
CA SER A 122 13.43 -25.12 -4.66
C SER A 122 14.45 -24.54 -3.68
N GLU A 123 15.19 -23.52 -4.11
CA GLU A 123 16.32 -22.98 -3.36
C GLU A 123 16.03 -21.59 -2.76
N SER A 124 16.68 -21.33 -1.62
CA SER A 124 16.69 -20.01 -0.98
C SER A 124 17.61 -19.07 -1.76
N ILE A 125 17.08 -17.91 -2.15
CA ILE A 125 17.85 -16.85 -2.81
C ILE A 125 18.98 -16.37 -1.89
N ARG A 126 18.73 -16.33 -0.58
CA ARG A 126 19.74 -15.94 0.42
C ARG A 126 20.89 -16.94 0.48
N LYS A 127 20.60 -18.25 0.43
CA LYS A 127 21.62 -19.31 0.44
C LYS A 127 22.45 -19.29 -0.84
N ALA A 128 21.79 -19.27 -2.00
CA ALA A 128 22.47 -19.20 -3.30
C ALA A 128 23.40 -17.98 -3.39
N LYS A 129 22.96 -16.81 -2.90
CA LYS A 129 23.78 -15.59 -2.86
C LYS A 129 24.98 -15.66 -1.90
N ARG A 130 24.91 -16.49 -0.85
CA ARG A 130 26.04 -16.71 0.08
C ARG A 130 27.04 -17.68 -0.52
N GLU A 131 26.57 -18.72 -1.20
CA GLU A 131 27.43 -19.73 -1.82
C GLU A 131 28.24 -19.18 -3.00
N SER A 132 27.63 -18.35 -3.84
CA SER A 132 28.33 -17.68 -4.94
C SER A 132 29.46 -16.73 -4.49
N LYS A 133 29.48 -16.34 -3.22
CA LYS A 133 30.51 -15.47 -2.63
C LYS A 133 31.60 -16.22 -1.89
N LYS A 134 31.49 -17.54 -1.70
CA LYS A 134 32.54 -18.31 -1.01
C LYS A 134 33.78 -18.34 -1.90
N PRO A 135 34.98 -17.99 -1.38
CA PRO A 135 36.20 -18.10 -2.15
C PRO A 135 36.43 -19.57 -2.53
N GLN A 136 36.62 -19.83 -3.83
CA GLN A 136 37.06 -21.13 -4.32
C GLN A 136 38.42 -21.43 -3.68
N ARG A 137 38.49 -22.45 -2.83
CA ARG A 137 39.77 -22.96 -2.35
C ARG A 137 40.44 -23.62 -3.57
N LYS A 138 41.57 -23.05 -4.01
CA LYS A 138 42.45 -23.73 -4.96
C LYS A 138 43.29 -24.69 -4.13
N ASP A 139 43.17 -25.98 -4.43
CA ASP A 139 44.05 -27.04 -3.91
C ASP A 139 45.45 -26.94 -4.52
#